data_AF-A0A4Y8C737-F1
#
_entry.id   AF-A0A4Y8C737-F1
#
_cell.length_a   1.000
_cell.length_b   1.000
_cell.length_c   1.000
_cell.angle_alpha   90.00
_cell.angle_beta   90.00
_cell.angle_gamma   90.00
#
_symmetry.space_group_name_H-M   'P 1'
#
loop_
_entity.id
_entity.type
_entity.pdbx_description
1 polymer ?
#
loop_
_entity_poly.entity_id
_entity_poly.type
_entity_poly.pdbx_seq_one_letter_code
_entity_poly.pdbx_strand_id
1 'polypeptide(L)'
;MNKTILFDLDGTLIDSTDAILNSFQGAFKALGLTSKNNEEIKNLIGYPLEQMFRMLYPDKVNLSKEFVLAYREIYAQIYLEQT
;
A
#
# COMPACT_ATOMS: atom_id res chain seq x y z
N MET A 1 -16.30 -15.43 -31.92
CA MET A 1 -16.46 -14.85 -30.56
C MET A 1 -15.07 -14.67 -29.98
N ASN A 2 -14.68 -13.44 -29.66
CA ASN A 2 -13.46 -13.22 -28.88
C ASN A 2 -13.83 -13.29 -27.40
N LYS A 3 -13.13 -14.17 -26.67
CA LYS A 3 -13.23 -14.23 -25.21
C LYS A 3 -12.17 -13.28 -24.65
N THR A 4 -12.59 -12.39 -23.76
CA THR A 4 -11.71 -11.47 -23.05
C THR A 4 -11.69 -11.86 -21.58
N ILE A 5 -10.51 -11.98 -20.99
CA ILE A 5 -10.31 -12.24 -19.57
C ILE A 5 -9.44 -11.11 -19.03
N LEU A 6 -9.88 -10.50 -17.92
CA LEU A 6 -9.13 -9.48 -17.20
C LEU A 6 -8.65 -10.07 -15.88
N PHE A 7 -7.42 -9.76 -15.52
CA PHE A 7 -6.82 -10.13 -14.25
C PHE A 7 -6.44 -8.85 -13.51
N ASP A 8 -6.63 -8.87 -12.19
CA ASP A 8 -5.97 -7.94 -11.31
C ASP A 8 -4.48 -8.35 -11.12
N LEU A 9 -3.65 -7.47 -10.58
CA LEU A 9 -2.22 -7.72 -10.40
C LEU A 9 -1.92 -8.25 -8.99
N ASP A 10 -2.10 -7.40 -7.98
CA ASP A 10 -1.68 -7.66 -6.60
C ASP A 10 -2.61 -8.69 -5.94
N GLY A 11 -2.05 -9.79 -5.44
CA GLY A 11 -2.80 -10.90 -4.86
C GLY A 11 -3.56 -11.76 -5.88
N THR A 12 -3.43 -11.47 -7.18
CA THR A 12 -4.00 -12.28 -8.27
C THR A 12 -2.91 -12.90 -9.14
N LEU A 13 -2.03 -12.09 -9.73
CA LEU A 13 -0.93 -12.55 -10.57
C LEU A 13 0.40 -12.60 -9.81
N ILE A 14 0.59 -11.72 -8.83
CA ILE A 14 1.79 -11.65 -8.00
C ILE A 14 1.43 -11.61 -6.51
N ASP A 15 2.24 -12.25 -5.68
CA ASP A 15 2.17 -12.06 -4.23
C ASP A 15 3.07 -10.89 -3.82
N SER A 16 2.51 -9.68 -3.94
CA SER A 16 3.16 -8.42 -3.55
C SER A 16 2.88 -8.03 -2.10
N THR A 17 2.23 -8.90 -1.32
CA THR A 17 1.70 -8.60 0.02
C THR A 17 2.79 -8.08 0.96
N ASP A 18 3.95 -8.74 1.01
CA ASP A 18 5.03 -8.36 1.92
C ASP A 18 5.65 -7.01 1.54
N ALA A 19 5.84 -6.74 0.25
CA ALA A 19 6.36 -5.46 -0.23
C ALA A 19 5.40 -4.32 0.10
N ILE A 20 4.09 -4.53 -0.09
CA ILE A 20 3.05 -3.57 0.29
C ILE A 20 3.08 -3.31 1.80
N LEU A 21 3.04 -4.37 2.62
CA LEU A 21 3.02 -4.26 4.08
C LEU A 21 4.26 -3.52 4.60
N ASN A 22 5.46 -3.91 4.15
CA ASN A 22 6.70 -3.27 4.56
C ASN A 22 6.74 -1.79 4.15
N SER A 23 6.22 -1.44 2.97
CA SER A 23 6.13 -0.06 2.51
C SER A 23 5.15 0.77 3.34
N PHE A 24 4.01 0.20 3.73
CA PHE A 24 3.07 0.84 4.67
C PHE A 24 3.75 1.09 6.03
N GLN A 25 4.40 0.08 6.60
CA GLN A 25 5.06 0.21 7.90
C GLN A 25 6.20 1.24 7.87
N GLY A 26 6.98 1.26 6.79
CA GLY A 26 8.02 2.25 6.56
C GLY A 26 7.45 3.67 6.45
N ALA A 27 6.38 3.87 5.67
CA ALA A 27 5.73 5.16 5.52
C ALA A 27 5.11 5.66 6.83
N PHE A 28 4.50 4.78 7.63
CA PHE A 28 4.01 5.13 8.96
C PHE A 28 5.13 5.60 9.87
N LYS A 29 6.26 4.88 9.89
CA LYS A 29 7.44 5.26 10.66
C LYS A 29 8.00 6.62 10.23
N ALA A 30 8.10 6.86 8.92
CA ALA A 30 8.60 8.12 8.36
C ALA A 30 7.73 9.32 8.78
N LEU A 31 6.42 9.12 8.91
CA LEU A 31 5.46 10.16 9.32
C LEU A 31 5.18 10.21 10.82
N GLY A 32 5.86 9.38 11.64
CA GLY A 32 5.63 9.31 13.08
C GLY A 32 4.22 8.82 13.46
N LEU A 33 3.60 8.00 12.61
CA LEU A 33 2.25 7.47 12.82
C LEU A 33 2.29 6.16 13.62
N THR A 34 1.29 5.95 14.46
CA THR A 34 1.09 4.66 15.14
C THR A 34 0.79 3.59 14.11
N SER A 35 1.64 2.56 14.05
CA SER A 35 1.48 1.44 13.12
C SER A 35 0.09 0.79 13.22
N LYS A 36 -0.44 0.38 12.06
CA LYS A 36 -1.68 -0.40 11.94
C LYS A 36 -1.34 -1.87 11.77
N ASN A 37 -2.27 -2.74 12.17
CA ASN A 37 -2.04 -4.16 12.05
C ASN A 37 -2.07 -4.58 10.57
N ASN A 38 -1.38 -5.69 10.24
CA ASN A 38 -1.25 -6.12 8.85
C ASN A 38 -2.60 -6.52 8.23
N GLU A 39 -3.55 -7.03 9.01
CA GLU A 39 -4.87 -7.43 8.51
C GLU A 39 -5.73 -6.21 8.13
N GLU A 40 -5.65 -5.12 8.88
CA GLU A 40 -6.27 -3.83 8.54
C GLU A 40 -5.74 -3.31 7.20
N ILE A 41 -4.44 -3.45 6.94
CA ILE A 41 -3.84 -3.02 5.68
C ILE A 41 -4.25 -3.95 4.52
N LYS A 42 -4.17 -5.27 4.73
CA LYS A 42 -4.53 -6.28 3.71
C LYS A 42 -5.96 -6.16 3.23
N ASN A 43 -6.91 -5.91 4.15
CA ASN A 43 -8.31 -5.72 3.81
C ASN A 43 -8.57 -4.48 2.93
N LEU A 44 -7.59 -3.61 2.76
CA LEU A 44 -7.66 -2.41 1.94
C LEU A 44 -6.84 -2.52 0.64
N ILE A 45 -6.13 -3.62 0.40
CA ILE A 45 -5.37 -3.82 -0.84
C ILE A 45 -6.35 -3.85 -2.01
N GLY A 46 -6.00 -3.14 -3.09
CA GLY A 46 -6.86 -2.91 -4.25
C GLY A 46 -7.55 -1.54 -4.27
N TYR A 47 -7.63 -0.84 -3.14
CA TYR A 47 -8.06 0.58 -3.13
C TYR A 47 -6.89 1.52 -3.47
N PRO A 48 -7.17 2.74 -3.97
CA PRO A 48 -6.15 3.77 -4.12
C PRO A 48 -5.47 4.09 -2.79
N LEU A 49 -4.15 4.30 -2.79
CA LEU A 49 -3.35 4.56 -1.58
C LEU A 49 -3.88 5.71 -0.71
N GLU A 50 -4.35 6.80 -1.33
CA GLU A 50 -4.96 7.91 -0.58
C GLU A 50 -6.21 7.46 0.17
N GLN A 51 -7.04 6.62 -0.45
CA GLN A 51 -8.26 6.10 0.16
C GLN A 51 -7.92 5.12 1.30
N MET A 52 -6.97 4.21 1.08
CA MET A 52 -6.46 3.30 2.12
C MET A 52 -5.98 4.10 3.34
N PHE A 53 -5.17 5.15 3.11
CA PHE A 53 -4.65 5.98 4.19
C PHE A 53 -5.76 6.70 4.96
N ARG A 54 -6.73 7.29 4.26
CA ARG A 54 -7.88 7.98 4.89
C ARG A 54 -8.74 7.04 5.73
N MET A 55 -8.86 5.77 5.33
CA MET A 55 -9.57 4.75 6.10
C MET A 55 -8.80 4.35 7.37
N LEU A 56 -7.46 4.25 7.30
CA LEU A 56 -6.62 3.91 8.44
C LEU A 56 -6.46 5.06 9.45
N TYR A 57 -6.43 6.32 8.96
CA TYR A 57 -6.27 7.53 9.77
C TYR A 57 -7.28 8.63 9.38
N PRO A 58 -8.56 8.46 9.72
CA PRO A 58 -9.61 9.44 9.39
C PRO A 58 -9.37 10.82 10.02
N ASP A 59 -8.64 10.90 11.14
CA ASP A 59 -8.31 12.17 11.80
C ASP A 59 -7.02 12.83 11.28
N LYS A 60 -6.34 12.23 10.29
CA LYS A 60 -5.05 12.71 9.76
C LYS A 60 -5.04 12.81 8.23
N VAL A 61 -6.20 13.01 7.61
CA VAL A 61 -6.38 13.06 6.15
C VAL A 61 -5.44 14.08 5.47
N ASN A 62 -5.05 15.13 6.18
CA ASN A 62 -4.11 16.13 5.70
C ASN A 62 -2.72 15.56 5.35
N LEU A 63 -2.32 14.42 5.93
CA LEU A 63 -1.05 13.75 5.67
C LEU A 63 -1.10 12.76 4.50
N SER A 64 -2.25 12.65 3.81
CA SER A 64 -2.47 11.64 2.78
C SER A 64 -1.50 11.75 1.61
N LYS A 65 -1.07 12.96 1.24
CA LYS A 65 -0.15 13.15 0.11
C LYS A 65 1.27 12.76 0.48
N GLU A 66 1.71 13.18 1.66
CA GLU A 66 3.00 12.85 2.25
C GLU A 66 3.12 11.33 2.45
N PHE A 67 2.05 10.68 2.88
CA PHE A 67 1.98 9.22 2.98
C PHE A 67 2.20 8.55 1.62
N VAL A 68 1.50 8.99 0.56
CA VAL A 68 1.65 8.39 -0.77
C VAL A 68 3.06 8.56 -1.31
N LEU A 69 3.70 9.71 -1.08
CA LEU A 69 5.08 9.95 -1.47
C LEU A 69 6.03 9.00 -0.74
N ALA A 70 5.97 8.98 0.60
CA ALA A 70 6.82 8.11 1.41
C ALA A 70 6.62 6.63 1.08
N TYR A 71 5.37 6.19 0.90
CA TYR A 71 5.05 4.83 0.49
C TYR A 71 5.72 4.46 -0.84
N ARG A 72 5.60 5.33 -1.86
CA ARG A 72 6.15 5.05 -3.20
C ARG A 72 7.67 4.99 -3.21
N GLU A 73 8.33 5.88 -2.47
CA GLU A 73 9.79 5.87 -2.33
C GLU A 73 10.28 4.56 -1.71
N ILE A 74 9.64 4.12 -0.62
CA ILE A 74 10.01 2.90 0.09
C ILE A 74 9.67 1.65 -0.74
N TYR A 75 8.49 1.62 -1.38
CA TYR A 75 8.09 0.51 -2.24
C TYR A 75 9.05 0.31 -3.41
N ALA A 76 9.50 1.41 -4.04
CA ALA A 76 10.47 1.36 -5.12
C ALA A 76 11.82 0.77 -4.64
N GLN A 77 12.26 1.10 -3.43
CA GLN A 77 13.48 0.51 -2.85
C GLN A 77 13.32 -0.99 -2.59
N ILE A 78 12.22 -1.39 -1.96
CA ILE A 78 11.96 -2.81 -1.63
C ILE A 78 11.86 -3.65 -2.91
N TYR A 79 11.19 -3.14 -3.95
CA TYR A 79 11.08 -3.84 -5.22
C TYR A 79 12.45 -4.03 -5.90
N LEU A 80 13.32 -3.00 -5.87
CA LEU A 80 14.68 -3.08 -6.42
C LEU A 80 15.61 -4.04 -5.66
N GLU A 81 15.35 -4.29 -4.38
CA GLU A 81 16.13 -5.25 -3.58
C GLU A 81 15.67 -6.71 -3.78
N GLN A 82 14.45 -6.91 -4.26
CA GLN A 82 13.83 -8.24 -4.46
C GLN A 82 13.89 -8.73 -5.91
N THR A 83 14.38 -7.92 -6.85
CA THR A 83 14.52 -8.25 -8.28
C THR A 83 15.97 -8.11 -8.74
#